data_AF-A0A2B8A5A2-F1
#
_entry.id   AF-A0A2B8A5A2-F1
#
_cell.length_a   1.000
_cell.length_b   1.000
_cell.length_c   1.000
_cell.angle_alpha   90.00
_cell.angle_beta   90.00
_cell.angle_gamma   90.00
#
_symmetry.space_group_name_H-M   'P 1'
#
loop_
_entity.id
_entity.type
_entity.pdbx_description
1 polymer ?
#
loop_
_entity_poly.entity_id
_entity_poly.type
_entity_poly.pdbx_seq_one_letter_code
_entity_poly.pdbx_strand_id
1 'polypeptide(L)' 'MAKKDNILNSFLNHELLASQYRVEKTELPTTVREALTSRIPIVKAIALVVEALESPTPISDTALRDRITQFLNGAI' A
#
# COMPACT_ATOMS: atom_id res chain seq x y z
N MET A 1 14.91 -9.19 -1.28
CA MET A 1 13.65 -8.48 -1.60
C MET A 1 12.60 -9.54 -1.91
N ALA A 2 11.46 -9.51 -1.22
CA ALA A 2 10.40 -10.50 -1.45
C ALA A 2 9.60 -10.16 -2.72
N LYS A 3 8.90 -11.13 -3.30
CA LYS A 3 8.03 -10.91 -4.48
C LYS A 3 7.05 -9.76 -4.24
N LYS A 4 6.45 -9.70 -3.05
CA LYS A 4 5.57 -8.60 -2.61
C LYS A 4 6.22 -7.22 -2.63
N ASP A 5 7.51 -7.13 -2.31
CA ASP A 5 8.23 -5.84 -2.33
C ASP A 5 8.44 -5.37 -3.78
N ASN A 6 8.68 -6.29 -4.73
CA ASN A 6 8.77 -5.95 -6.15
C ASN A 6 7.42 -5.45 -6.69
N ILE A 7 6.31 -6.09 -6.28
CA ILE A 7 4.96 -5.66 -6.65
C ILE A 7 4.68 -4.26 -6.09
N LEU A 8 4.97 -4.03 -4.81
CA LEU A 8 4.85 -2.71 -4.19
C LEU A 8 5.62 -1.64 -4.99
N ASN A 9 6.89 -1.89 -5.29
CA ASN A 9 7.73 -0.94 -6.02
C ASN A 9 7.19 -0.63 -7.42
N SER A 10 6.54 -1.58 -8.08
CA SER A 10 5.85 -1.33 -9.35
C SER A 10 4.75 -0.26 -9.19
N PHE A 11 3.93 -0.35 -8.15
CA PHE A 11 2.89 0.64 -7.86
C PHE A 11 3.46 1.98 -7.39
N LEU A 12 4.50 1.97 -6.55
CA LEU A 12 5.07 3.19 -5.99
C LEU A 12 5.84 4.04 -7.02
N ASN A 13 6.28 3.44 -8.12
CA ASN A 13 6.91 4.16 -9.23
C ASN A 13 5.93 4.86 -10.18
N HIS A 14 4.62 4.75 -9.94
CA HIS A 14 3.61 5.34 -10.81
C HIS A 14 3.57 6.87 -10.70
N GLU A 15 3.49 7.55 -11.84
CA GLU A 15 3.54 9.02 -11.93
C GLU A 15 2.41 9.73 -11.18
N LEU A 16 1.28 9.07 -10.98
CA LEU A 16 0.13 9.59 -10.22
C LEU A 16 0.49 9.91 -8.76
N LEU A 17 1.43 9.17 -8.15
CA LEU A 17 1.86 9.45 -6.78
C LEU A 17 2.58 10.79 -6.69
N ALA A 18 3.39 11.12 -7.69
CA ALA A 18 4.06 12.41 -7.76
C ALA A 18 3.10 13.53 -8.18
N SER A 19 2.26 13.31 -9.21
CA SER A 19 1.44 14.37 -9.80
C SER A 19 0.20 14.72 -8.97
N GLN A 20 -0.50 13.73 -8.42
CA GLN A 20 -1.76 13.94 -7.69
C GLN A 20 -1.55 14.00 -6.18
N TYR A 21 -0.69 13.13 -5.65
CA TYR A 21 -0.48 12.99 -4.21
C TYR A 21 0.76 13.73 -3.69
N ARG A 22 1.56 14.31 -4.59
CA ARG A 22 2.80 15.05 -4.26
C ARG A 22 3.75 14.25 -3.38
N VAL A 23 3.78 12.94 -3.55
CA VAL A 23 4.68 12.03 -2.80
C VAL A 23 6.07 12.11 -3.44
N GLU A 24 7.06 12.51 -2.65
CA GLU A 24 8.44 12.54 -3.12
C GLU A 24 9.02 11.12 -3.17
N LYS A 25 9.85 10.83 -4.18
CA LYS A 25 10.47 9.51 -4.33
C LYS A 25 11.39 9.13 -3.17
N THR A 26 11.93 10.13 -2.47
CA THR A 26 12.78 9.98 -1.28
C THR A 26 12.00 9.47 -0.07
N GLU A 27 10.69 9.66 -0.04
CA GLU A 27 9.79 9.23 1.03
C GLU A 27 9.16 7.86 0.75
N LEU A 28 9.42 7.29 -0.42
CA LEU A 28 8.83 6.00 -0.81
C LEU A 28 9.56 4.85 -0.10
N PRO A 29 8.81 3.99 0.62
CA PRO A 29 9.35 2.80 1.25
C PRO A 29 9.83 1.80 0.20
N THR A 30 10.80 0.97 0.56
CA THR A 30 11.36 -0.05 -0.34
C THR A 30 10.78 -1.45 -0.07
N THR A 31 10.16 -1.63 1.09
CA THR A 31 9.55 -2.90 1.51
C THR A 31 8.09 -2.73 1.93
N VAL A 32 7.29 -3.79 1.80
CA VAL A 32 5.89 -3.80 2.26
C VAL A 32 5.81 -3.50 3.76
N ARG A 33 6.77 -3.98 4.55
CA ARG A 33 6.81 -3.74 6.00
C ARG A 33 6.96 -2.26 6.33
N GLU A 34 7.87 -1.56 5.65
CA GLU A 34 8.03 -0.10 5.80
C GLU A 34 6.77 0.63 5.35
N ALA A 35 6.20 0.22 4.21
CA ALA A 35 5.03 0.85 3.63
C ALA A 35 3.76 0.75 4.52
N LEU A 36 3.58 -0.36 5.23
CA LEU A 36 2.50 -0.53 6.23
C LEU A 36 2.62 0.42 7.42
N THR A 37 3.84 0.90 7.70
CA THR A 37 4.11 1.90 8.75
C THR A 37 4.19 3.33 8.22
N SER A 38 3.98 3.53 6.91
CA SER A 38 4.04 4.86 6.30
C SER A 38 2.97 5.79 6.85
N ARG A 39 3.36 7.06 7.04
CA ARG A 39 2.45 8.16 7.41
C ARG A 39 1.65 8.66 6.21
N ILE A 40 2.06 8.31 4.99
CA ILE A 40 1.39 8.71 3.75
C ILE A 40 0.24 7.73 3.49
N PRO A 41 -1.04 8.17 3.55
CA PRO A 41 -2.18 7.24 3.50
C PRO A 41 -2.22 6.40 2.22
N ILE A 42 -1.92 6.99 1.05
CA ILE A 42 -1.94 6.27 -0.23
C ILE A 42 -0.87 5.17 -0.28
N VAL A 43 0.32 5.42 0.28
CA VAL A 43 1.41 4.43 0.34
C VAL A 43 1.01 3.25 1.22
N LYS A 44 0.44 3.54 2.40
CA LYS A 44 -0.03 2.51 3.32
C LYS A 44 -1.21 1.72 2.76
N ALA A 45 -2.13 2.38 2.05
CA ALA A 45 -3.25 1.71 1.38
C ALA A 45 -2.76 0.71 0.30
N ILE A 46 -1.80 1.12 -0.54
CA ILE A 46 -1.19 0.22 -1.53
C ILE A 46 -0.50 -0.96 -0.82
N ALA A 47 0.21 -0.69 0.28
CA ALA A 47 0.86 -1.75 1.06
C ALA A 47 -0.13 -2.79 1.60
N LEU A 48 -1.30 -2.35 2.09
CA LEU A 48 -2.37 -3.25 2.55
C LEU A 48 -2.90 -4.14 1.41
N VAL A 49 -3.05 -3.58 0.21
CA VAL A 49 -3.46 -4.35 -0.99
C VAL A 49 -2.41 -5.41 -1.31
N VAL A 50 -1.15 -5.02 -1.40
CA VAL A 50 -0.05 -5.93 -1.77
C VAL A 50 0.16 -7.01 -0.70
N GLU A 51 0.02 -6.66 0.59
CA GLU A 51 0.08 -7.63 1.69
C GLU A 51 -1.04 -8.66 1.60
N ALA A 52 -2.27 -8.21 1.32
CA ALA A 52 -3.41 -9.10 1.18
C ALA A 52 -3.29 -10.07 -0.01
N LEU A 53 -2.77 -9.59 -1.15
CA LEU A 53 -2.60 -10.38 -2.37
C LEU A 53 -1.57 -11.51 -2.21
N GLU A 54 -0.51 -11.27 -1.43
CA GLU A 54 0.57 -12.25 -1.22
C GLU A 54 0.43 -12.98 0.13
N SER A 55 -0.68 -12.76 0.85
CA SER A 55 -0.97 -13.46 2.09
C SER A 55 -1.33 -14.93 1.82
N PRO A 56 -0.83 -15.89 2.61
CA PRO A 56 -1.21 -17.30 2.48
C PRO A 56 -2.69 -17.54 2.83
N THR A 57 -3.33 -16.60 3.54
CA THR A 57 -4.76 -16.63 3.81
C THR A 57 -5.46 -15.63 2.87
N PRO A 58 -6.08 -16.10 1.77
CA PRO A 58 -6.77 -15.22 0.86
C PRO A 58 -7.95 -14.55 1.57
N ILE A 59 -8.03 -13.23 1.45
CA ILE A 59 -9.20 -12.46 1.87
C ILE A 59 -10.05 -12.14 0.64
N SER A 60 -11.36 -12.01 0.81
CA SER A 60 -12.23 -11.59 -0.28
C SER A 60 -11.97 -10.13 -0.67
N ASP A 61 -12.20 -9.79 -1.93
CA ASP A 61 -12.09 -8.41 -2.43
C ASP A 61 -12.96 -7.44 -1.62
N THR A 62 -14.16 -7.88 -1.21
CA THR A 62 -15.05 -7.12 -0.32
C THR A 62 -14.40 -6.85 1.02
N ALA A 63 -13.83 -7.87 1.68
CA ALA A 63 -13.16 -7.71 2.97
C ALA A 63 -11.92 -6.81 2.87
N LEU A 64 -11.15 -6.92 1.78
CA LEU A 64 -10.00 -6.04 1.52
C LEU A 64 -10.47 -4.58 1.35
N ARG A 65 -11.51 -4.36 0.55
CA ARG A 65 -12.09 -3.03 0.34
C ARG A 65 -12.58 -2.43 1.65
N ASP A 66 -13.27 -3.21 2.47
CA ASP A 66 -13.78 -2.75 3.78
C ASP A 66 -12.62 -2.36 4.70
N ARG A 67 -11.57 -3.18 4.77
CA ARG A 67 -10.37 -2.89 5.57
C ARG A 67 -9.66 -1.60 5.14
N ILE A 68 -9.52 -1.39 3.83
CA ILE A 68 -8.92 -0.15 3.30
C ILE A 68 -9.82 1.05 3.59
N THR A 69 -11.14 0.89 3.44
CA THR A 69 -12.12 1.96 3.69
C THR A 69 -12.12 2.36 5.17
N GLN A 70 -12.10 1.40 6.09
CA GLN A 70 -11.97 1.64 7.52
C GLN A 70 -10.69 2.42 7.85
N PHE A 71 -9.55 1.97 7.29
CA PHE A 71 -8.28 2.66 7.44
C PHE A 71 -8.34 4.12 6.94
N LEU A 72 -8.87 4.36 5.75
CA LEU A 72 -8.92 5.71 5.15
C LEU A 72 -9.89 6.64 5.87
N ASN A 73 -10.97 6.12 6.44
CA ASN A 73 -11.97 6.90 7.17
C ASN A 73 -11.56 7.17 8.63
N GLY A 74 -10.39 6.69 9.08
CA GLY A 74 -9.96 6.83 10.48
C GLY A 74 -10.82 6.05 11.47
N ALA A 75 -11.59 5.06 11.00
CA ALA A 75 -12.31 4.14 11.84
C ALA A 75 -11.32 3.10 12.38
N ILE A 76 -10.72 3.42 13.53
CA ILE A 76 -9.93 2.50 14.36
C ILE A 76 -10.87 1.84 15.36
#